data_AF-A0A160P2N5-F1
#
_entry.id   AF-A0A160P2N5-F1
#
_cell.length_a   1.000
_cell.length_b   1.000
_cell.length_c   1.000
_cell.angle_alpha   90.00
_cell.angle_beta   90.00
_cell.angle_gamma   90.00
#
_symmetry.space_group_name_H-M   'P 1'
#
loop_
_entity.id
_entity.type
_entity.pdbx_description
1 polymer ?
#
loop_
_entity_poly.entity_id
_entity_poly.type
_entity_poly.pdbx_seq_one_letter_code
_entity_poly.pdbx_strand_id
1 'polypeptide(L)'
;MTLRAVRDRVAFAYLVGRLDPGALPAAAQVRAAFDHVDAGLPFLADSPRIPGGGSSVHCARSLPPFGRLLSGERRSGLRAAVRQGYAIVASPD
;
A
#
# COMPACT_ATOMS: atom_id res chain seq x y z
N MET A 1 -7.46 -0.41 -12.94
CA MET A 1 -7.88 0.23 -11.68
C MET A 1 -7.07 1.53 -11.50
N THR A 2 -7.63 2.61 -10.94
CA THR A 2 -6.91 3.89 -10.77
C THR A 2 -6.18 3.95 -9.42
N LEU A 3 -5.18 4.82 -9.28
CA LEU A 3 -4.51 5.08 -7.98
C LEU A 3 -5.52 5.48 -6.90
N ARG A 4 -6.48 6.35 -7.24
CA ARG A 4 -7.55 6.79 -6.33
C ARG A 4 -8.38 5.61 -5.85
N ALA A 5 -8.86 4.76 -6.77
CA ALA A 5 -9.66 3.60 -6.40
C ALA A 5 -8.90 2.60 -5.50
N VAL A 6 -7.59 2.44 -5.73
CA VAL A 6 -6.76 1.59 -4.86
C VAL A 6 -6.58 2.22 -3.48
N ARG A 7 -6.34 3.55 -3.40
CA ARG A 7 -6.28 4.30 -2.13
C ARG A 7 -7.56 4.13 -1.32
N ASP A 8 -8.71 4.32 -1.97
CA ASP A 8 -10.02 4.20 -1.34
C ASP A 8 -10.25 2.79 -0.79
N ARG A 9 -9.90 1.76 -1.56
CA ARG A 9 -9.98 0.36 -1.13
C ARG A 9 -9.08 0.05 0.07
N VAL A 10 -7.83 0.53 0.06
CA VAL A 10 -6.89 0.27 1.16
C VAL A 10 -7.29 1.04 2.42
N ALA A 11 -7.75 2.29 2.28
CA ALA A 11 -8.25 3.09 3.40
C ALA A 11 -9.49 2.46 4.03
N PHE A 12 -10.40 1.94 3.19
CA PHE A 12 -11.56 1.18 3.68
C PHE A 12 -11.14 -0.08 4.46
N ALA A 13 -10.23 -0.89 3.91
CA ALA A 13 -9.73 -2.08 4.62
C ALA A 13 -9.01 -1.73 5.93
N TYR A 14 -8.26 -0.63 5.97
CA TYR A 14 -7.62 -0.10 7.17
C TYR A 14 -8.64 0.26 8.27
N LEU A 15 -9.76 0.87 7.88
CA LEU A 15 -10.84 1.27 8.78
C LEU A 15 -11.67 0.08 9.27
N VAL A 16 -12.04 -0.85 8.39
CA VAL A 16 -12.85 -2.03 8.77
C VAL A 16 -12.18 -2.86 9.86
N GLY A 17 -10.84 -2.97 9.84
CA GLY A 17 -10.11 -3.68 10.89
C GLY A 17 -10.02 -2.94 12.24
N ARG A 18 -10.59 -1.74 12.37
CA ARG A 18 -10.48 -0.86 13.56
C ARG A 18 -11.81 -0.33 14.07
N LEU A 19 -12.87 -0.41 13.27
CA LEU A 19 -14.20 0.03 13.65
C LEU A 19 -14.98 -1.14 14.26
N ASP A 20 -15.91 -0.80 15.16
CA ASP A 20 -16.87 -1.78 15.65
C ASP A 20 -17.73 -2.33 14.49
N PRO A 21 -18.20 -3.58 14.57
CA PRO A 21 -19.09 -4.15 13.58
C PRO A 21 -20.32 -3.26 13.34
N GLY A 22 -20.54 -2.86 12.08
CA GLY A 22 -21.67 -2.02 11.67
C GLY A 22 -21.49 -0.51 11.90
N ALA A 23 -20.38 -0.06 12.50
CA ALA A 23 -20.11 1.35 12.66
C ALA A 23 -19.70 2.01 11.32
N LEU A 24 -20.18 3.24 11.09
CA LEU A 24 -19.73 4.07 9.97
C LEU A 24 -18.56 4.97 10.40
N PRO A 25 -17.52 5.13 9.57
CA PRO A 25 -16.41 6.01 9.89
C PRO A 25 -16.85 7.48 9.91
N ALA A 26 -16.43 8.22 10.92
CA ALA A 26 -16.50 9.67 10.91
C ALA A 26 -15.58 10.26 9.83
N ALA A 27 -15.90 11.45 9.32
CA ALA A 27 -15.12 12.11 8.27
C ALA A 27 -13.64 12.37 8.66
N ALA A 28 -13.35 12.51 9.96
CA ALA A 28 -11.98 12.64 10.46
C ALA A 28 -11.22 11.30 10.38
N GLN A 29 -11.89 10.17 10.63
CA GLN A 29 -11.29 8.84 10.53
C GLN A 29 -10.98 8.48 9.07
N VAL A 30 -11.87 8.85 8.13
CA VAL A 30 -11.61 8.69 6.69
C VAL A 30 -10.37 9.47 6.26
N ARG A 31 -10.23 10.72 6.70
CA ARG A 31 -9.04 11.53 6.43
C ARG A 31 -7.78 10.90 7.02
N ALA A 32 -7.81 10.47 8.29
CA ALA A 32 -6.68 9.80 8.91
C ALA A 32 -6.29 8.49 8.19
N ALA A 33 -7.26 7.72 7.70
CA ALA A 33 -6.99 6.51 6.92
C ALA A 33 -6.31 6.83 5.59
N PHE A 34 -6.75 7.90 4.91
CA PHE A 34 -6.10 8.38 3.71
C PHE A 34 -4.66 8.85 3.96
N ASP A 35 -4.43 9.63 5.02
CA ASP A 35 -3.10 10.09 5.39
C ASP A 35 -2.17 8.92 5.71
N HIS A 36 -2.68 7.91 6.43
CA HIS A 36 -1.93 6.68 6.71
C HIS A 36 -1.53 5.93 5.44
N VAL A 37 -2.47 5.78 4.49
CA VAL A 37 -2.21 5.08 3.22
C VAL A 37 -1.19 5.85 2.38
N ASP A 38 -1.34 7.16 2.28
CA ASP A 38 -0.43 8.00 1.49
C ASP A 38 0.98 8.02 2.07
N ALA A 39 1.10 8.06 3.40
CA ALA A 39 2.39 8.00 4.09
C ALA A 39 3.14 6.68 3.83
N GLY A 40 2.43 5.58 3.59
CA GLY A 40 3.03 4.28 3.25
C GLY A 40 3.47 4.16 1.79
N LEU A 41 2.90 4.95 0.88
CA LEU A 41 3.10 4.80 -0.56
C LEU A 41 4.57 4.97 -1.01
N PRO A 42 5.37 5.91 -0.47
CA PRO A 42 6.79 6.03 -0.83
C PRO A 42 7.57 4.74 -0.57
N PHE A 43 7.31 4.02 0.52
CA PHE A 43 7.97 2.75 0.84
C PHE A 43 7.57 1.63 -0.12
N LEU A 44 6.37 1.71 -0.70
CA LEU A 44 5.96 0.75 -1.72
C LEU A 44 6.53 1.12 -3.10
N ALA A 45 6.66 2.40 -3.42
CA ALA A 45 7.09 2.85 -4.74
C ALA A 45 8.61 2.87 -4.90
N ASP A 46 9.36 3.35 -3.90
CA ASP A 46 10.79 3.61 -4.04
C ASP A 46 11.51 3.56 -2.68
N SER A 47 11.32 2.47 -1.93
CA SER A 47 12.08 2.27 -0.69
C SER A 47 13.59 2.43 -0.86
N PRO A 48 14.28 1.99 -1.95
CA PRO A 48 15.74 2.11 -2.03
C PRO A 48 16.24 3.55 -1.85
N ARG A 49 15.52 4.54 -2.36
CA ARG A 49 15.93 5.95 -2.24
C ARG A 49 15.76 6.52 -0.84
N ILE A 50 14.93 5.92 0.02
CA ILE A 50 14.64 6.46 1.36
C ILE A 50 15.82 6.30 2.34
N PRO A 51 16.41 5.10 2.53
CA PRO A 51 17.62 4.91 3.33
C PRO A 51 18.92 5.06 2.50
N GLY A 52 18.83 5.30 1.18
CA GLY A 52 19.99 5.42 0.29
C GLY A 52 20.63 4.10 -0.16
N GLY A 53 19.87 3.00 -0.15
CA GLY A 53 20.34 1.66 -0.53
C GLY A 53 20.32 1.39 -2.03
N GLY A 54 21.05 0.35 -2.45
CA GLY A 54 21.11 -0.08 -3.85
C GLY A 54 19.79 -0.67 -4.36
N SER A 55 19.14 -1.54 -3.59
CA SER A 55 17.84 -2.15 -3.88
C SER A 55 17.07 -2.43 -2.59
N SER A 56 15.77 -2.71 -2.70
CA SER A 56 14.90 -3.03 -1.56
C SER A 56 13.80 -3.99 -1.96
N VAL A 57 13.37 -4.83 -1.01
CA VAL A 57 12.24 -5.75 -1.15
C VAL A 57 11.24 -5.49 -0.03
N HIS A 58 10.01 -5.15 -0.39
CA HIS A 58 8.92 -5.02 0.57
C HIS A 58 8.33 -6.42 0.87
N CYS A 59 8.50 -6.88 2.11
CA CYS A 59 8.05 -8.20 2.56
C CYS A 59 6.73 -8.09 3.33
N ALA A 60 5.72 -8.86 2.94
CA ALA A 60 4.42 -8.89 3.61
C ALA A 60 3.78 -10.28 3.56
N ARG A 61 2.83 -10.56 4.46
CA ARG A 61 2.06 -11.82 4.45
C ARG A 61 1.12 -11.96 3.24
N SER A 62 0.80 -10.85 2.59
CA SER A 62 0.07 -10.81 1.34
C SER A 62 0.53 -9.59 0.54
N LEU A 63 0.45 -9.66 -0.78
CA LEU A 63 0.83 -8.54 -1.62
C LEU A 63 -0.23 -7.42 -1.49
N PRO A 64 0.12 -6.22 -0.97
CA PRO A 64 -0.84 -5.15 -0.81
C PRO A 64 -1.41 -4.71 -2.18
N PRO A 65 -2.65 -4.19 -2.24
CA PRO A 65 -3.26 -3.72 -3.50
C PRO A 65 -2.38 -2.72 -4.28
N PHE A 66 -1.67 -1.84 -3.58
CA PHE A 66 -0.69 -0.94 -4.21
C PHE A 66 0.52 -1.66 -4.79
N GLY A 67 1.03 -2.70 -4.13
CA GLY A 67 2.14 -3.51 -4.65
C GLY A 67 1.80 -4.10 -6.01
N ARG A 68 0.61 -4.70 -6.17
CA ARG A 68 0.10 -5.23 -7.46
C ARG A 68 0.00 -4.15 -8.53
N LEU A 69 -0.61 -3.01 -8.18
CA LEU A 69 -0.78 -1.90 -9.10
C LEU A 69 0.57 -1.36 -9.59
N LEU A 70 1.52 -1.18 -8.68
CA LEU A 70 2.83 -0.58 -8.95
C LEU A 70 3.80 -1.51 -9.69
N SER A 71 3.70 -2.83 -9.45
CA SER A 71 4.67 -3.82 -9.96
C SER A 71 4.33 -4.39 -11.34
N GLY A 72 3.09 -4.27 -11.84
CA GLY A 72 2.74 -4.95 -13.10
C GLY A 72 1.55 -4.40 -13.90
N GLU A 73 0.57 -3.76 -13.27
CA GLU A 73 -0.70 -3.49 -13.96
C GLU A 73 -0.72 -2.18 -14.78
N ARG A 74 0.26 -1.30 -14.59
CA ARG A 74 0.28 0.02 -15.23
C ARG A 74 1.13 0.03 -16.48
N ARG A 75 0.70 0.77 -17.51
CA ARG A 75 1.50 1.12 -18.71
C ARG A 75 2.12 2.52 -18.62
N SER A 76 1.58 3.42 -17.80
CA SER A 76 2.07 4.79 -17.58
C SER A 76 1.74 5.32 -16.17
N GLY A 77 2.43 6.39 -15.76
CA GLY A 77 2.30 7.05 -14.44
C GLY A 77 3.11 6.39 -13.32
N LEU A 78 2.71 6.62 -12.06
CA LEU A 78 3.40 6.08 -10.87
C LEU A 78 3.55 4.55 -10.92
N ARG A 79 4.79 4.08 -10.73
CA ARG A 79 5.21 2.68 -10.74
C ARG A 79 6.22 2.44 -9.62
N ALA A 80 6.48 1.18 -9.31
CA ALA A 80 7.64 0.83 -8.51
C ALA A 80 8.93 1.25 -9.23
N ALA A 81 9.90 1.75 -8.48
CA ALA A 81 11.24 2.00 -8.98
C ALA A 81 11.90 0.69 -9.43
N VAL A 82 12.82 0.77 -10.39
CA VAL A 82 13.50 -0.42 -10.99
C VAL A 82 14.14 -1.31 -9.92
N ARG A 83 14.58 -0.74 -8.80
CA ARG A 83 15.27 -1.45 -7.71
C ARG A 83 14.37 -1.73 -6.50
N GLN A 84 13.06 -1.59 -6.66
CA GLN A 84 12.03 -1.94 -5.68
C GLN A 84 11.36 -3.26 -6.07
N GLY A 85 11.46 -4.26 -5.19
CA GLY A 85 10.77 -5.55 -5.32
C GLY A 85 9.71 -5.76 -4.24
N TYR A 86 8.96 -6.86 -4.37
CA TYR A 86 7.95 -7.30 -3.40
C TYR A 86 8.08 -8.80 -3.19
N ALA A 87 7.95 -9.25 -1.94
CA ALA A 87 7.93 -10.67 -1.59
C ALA A 87 6.75 -10.97 -0.66
N ILE A 88 6.06 -12.08 -0.93
CA ILE A 88 5.07 -12.64 0.00
C ILE A 88 5.81 -13.61 0.91
N VAL A 89 5.71 -13.40 2.22
CA VAL A 89 6.34 -14.25 3.24
C VAL A 89 5.24 -14.94 4.04
N ALA A 90 5.25 -16.27 4.04
CA ALA A 90 4.36 -17.10 4.85
C ALA A 90 5.19 -17.94 5.82
N SER A 91 4.70 -18.10 7.05
CA SER A 91 5.24 -19.10 7.97
C SER A 91 4.65 -20.46 7.59
N PRO A 92 5.45 -21.55 7.61
CA PRO A 92 4.87 -22.89 7.52
C PRO A 92 3.95 -23.12 8.73
N ASP A 93 2.83 -23.79 8.49
CA ASP A 93 1.88 -24.21 9.53
C ASP A 93 2.55 -25.18 10.54
#